data_AF-A0A2R2IYW8-F1
#
_entry.id   AF-A0A2R2IYW8-F1
#
_cell.length_a   1.000
_cell.length_b   1.000
_cell.length_c   1.000
_cell.angle_alpha   90.00
_cell.angle_beta   90.00
_cell.angle_gamma   90.00
#
_symmetry.space_group_name_H-M   'P 1'
#
loop_
_entity.id
_entity.type
_entity.pdbx_description
1 polymer ?
#
loop_
_entity_poly.entity_id
_entity_poly.type
_entity_poly.pdbx_seq_one_letter_code
_entity_poly.pdbx_strand_id
1 'polypeptide(L)' 'MELKNLVKKIEDDDFAVDSIQGDSVIITRPVILGEKDSEWEGSPIFNREYLIDLIAISLAYQVLDHSDLNTALSKANAFT' A
#
# COMPACT_ATOMS: atom_id res chain seq x y z
N MET A 1 -14.11 16.22 -8.83
CA MET A 1 -14.88 15.76 -7.65
C MET A 1 -13.86 15.52 -6.54
N GLU A 2 -14.06 16.07 -5.34
CA GLU A 2 -13.06 15.90 -4.26
C GLU A 2 -13.29 14.58 -3.54
N LEU A 3 -12.28 13.69 -3.58
CA LEU A 3 -12.24 12.46 -2.79
C LEU A 3 -12.04 12.85 -1.31
N LYS A 4 -13.14 13.16 -0.62
CA LYS A 4 -13.10 13.72 0.75
C LYS A 4 -12.61 12.74 1.81
N ASN A 5 -12.58 11.45 1.49
CA ASN A 5 -12.27 10.37 2.42
C ASN A 5 -11.08 9.50 1.99
N LEU A 6 -10.03 10.12 1.47
CA LEU A 6 -8.77 9.41 1.29
C LEU A 6 -8.16 9.14 2.67
N VAL A 7 -8.15 7.88 3.11
CA VAL A 7 -7.36 7.42 4.26
C VAL A 7 -5.92 7.87 4.08
N LYS A 8 -5.43 8.68 5.03
CA LYS A 8 -4.11 9.29 4.98
C LYS A 8 -3.05 8.50 5.75
N LYS A 9 -3.46 7.47 6.49
CA LYS A 9 -2.60 6.71 7.38
C LYS A 9 -3.16 5.30 7.57
N ILE A 10 -2.28 4.31 7.63
CA ILE A 10 -2.64 2.93 8.02
C ILE A 10 -2.58 2.84 9.55
N GLU A 11 -3.67 2.47 10.21
CA GLU A 11 -3.68 2.18 11.65
C GLU A 11 -3.32 0.71 11.92
N ASP A 12 -2.90 0.38 13.14
CA ASP A 12 -2.43 -0.97 13.49
C ASP A 12 -3.51 -2.05 13.29
N ASP A 13 -4.79 -1.69 13.39
CA ASP A 13 -5.92 -2.59 13.18
C ASP A 13 -6.36 -2.69 11.69
N ASP A 14 -5.72 -1.93 10.79
CA ASP A 14 -6.04 -1.90 9.36
C ASP A 14 -5.25 -2.93 8.54
N PHE A 15 -4.27 -3.61 9.15
CA PHE A 15 -3.46 -4.62 8.49
C PHE A 15 -3.14 -5.83 9.39
N ALA A 16 -2.72 -6.90 8.73
CA ALA A 16 -2.14 -8.08 9.35
C ALA A 16 -0.90 -8.52 8.56
N VAL A 17 -0.02 -9.26 9.21
CA VAL A 17 1.15 -9.88 8.57
C VAL A 17 1.00 -11.39 8.66
N ASP A 18 1.22 -12.07 7.55
CA ASP A 18 1.10 -13.53 7.46
C ASP A 18 2.10 -14.09 6.43
N SER A 19 2.06 -15.40 6.22
CA SER A 19 2.81 -16.08 5.15
C SER A 19 1.86 -16.79 4.19
N ILE A 20 1.91 -16.41 2.91
CA ILE A 20 1.14 -17.07 1.84
C ILE A 20 2.12 -17.78 0.93
N GLN A 21 1.96 -19.09 0.76
CA GLN A 21 2.84 -19.93 -0.07
C GLN A 21 4.34 -19.88 0.30
N GLY A 22 4.66 -19.47 1.54
CA GLY A 22 6.02 -19.34 2.04
C GLY A 22 6.58 -17.91 1.96
N ASP A 23 5.86 -16.98 1.34
CA ASP A 23 6.25 -15.58 1.25
C ASP A 23 5.58 -14.77 2.35
N SER A 24 6.36 -13.92 3.03
CA SER A 24 5.85 -12.95 4.01
C SER A 24 5.03 -11.89 3.29
N VAL A 25 3.83 -11.58 3.79
CA VAL A 25 2.90 -10.64 3.17
C VAL A 25 2.28 -9.68 4.19
N ILE A 26 1.98 -8.46 3.75
CA ILE A 26 1.03 -7.59 4.44
C ILE A 26 -0.35 -7.76 3.82
N ILE A 27 -1.33 -8.10 4.65
CA ILE A 27 -2.74 -8.14 4.30
C ILE A 27 -3.36 -6.84 4.82
N THR A 28 -3.77 -5.95 3.93
CA THR A 28 -4.50 -4.74 4.30
C THR A 28 -6.00 -4.95 4.12
N ARG A 29 -6.83 -4.29 4.93
CA ARG A 29 -8.26 -4.13 4.58
C ARG A 29 -8.37 -3.32 3.27
N PRO A 30 -9.50 -3.32 2.54
CA PRO A 30 -9.68 -2.43 1.40
C PRO A 30 -9.72 -0.99 1.93
N VAL A 31 -8.60 -0.27 1.85
CA VAL A 31 -8.44 0.93 2.67
C VAL A 31 -9.21 2.13 2.10
N ILE A 32 -9.38 2.23 0.78
CA ILE A 32 -10.25 3.24 0.17
C ILE A 32 -10.76 2.68 -1.15
N LEU A 33 -12.07 2.58 -1.31
CA LEU A 33 -12.68 2.37 -2.62
C LEU A 33 -13.08 3.72 -3.19
N GLY A 34 -12.93 3.91 -4.50
CA GLY A 34 -13.50 5.08 -5.15
C GLY A 34 -15.01 5.16 -4.88
N GLU A 35 -15.47 6.39 -4.67
CA GLU A 35 -16.84 6.66 -4.25
C GLU A 35 -17.83 6.17 -5.31
N LYS A 36 -19.03 5.82 -4.85
CA LYS A 36 -20.15 5.47 -5.73
C LYS A 36 -20.42 6.60 -6.73
N ASP A 37 -20.69 6.26 -7.98
CA ASP A 37 -20.91 7.14 -9.11
C ASP A 37 -19.67 7.98 -9.51
N SER A 38 -18.47 7.64 -8.99
CA SER A 38 -17.19 8.19 -9.47
C SER A 38 -16.63 7.36 -10.63
N GLU A 39 -15.73 7.95 -11.43
CA GLU A 39 -15.00 7.22 -12.48
C GLU A 39 -14.11 6.10 -11.92
N TRP A 40 -13.86 6.11 -10.60
CA TRP A 40 -13.03 5.14 -9.88
C TRP A 40 -13.85 4.25 -8.95
N GLU A 41 -15.19 4.22 -9.09
CA GLU A 41 -16.07 3.45 -8.21
C GLU A 41 -15.57 2.01 -8.02
N GLY A 42 -15.44 1.60 -6.75
CA GLY A 42 -14.98 0.26 -6.40
C GLY A 42 -13.49 -0.03 -6.67
N SER A 43 -12.74 0.92 -7.21
CA SER A 43 -11.28 0.78 -7.40
C SER A 43 -10.55 1.09 -6.10
N PRO A 44 -9.48 0.34 -5.75
CA PRO A 44 -8.62 0.70 -4.63
C PRO A 44 -7.85 1.99 -4.94
N ILE A 45 -7.85 2.93 -4.01
CA ILE A 45 -7.12 4.19 -4.12
C ILE A 45 -5.98 4.24 -3.11
N PHE A 46 -4.77 4.56 -3.57
CA PHE A 46 -3.58 4.69 -2.75
C PHE A 46 -3.02 6.11 -2.90
N ASN A 47 -3.01 6.89 -1.81
CA ASN A 47 -2.37 8.19 -1.81
C ASN A 47 -0.88 8.07 -1.41
N ARG A 48 -0.16 9.18 -1.49
CA ARG A 48 1.27 9.24 -1.19
C ARG A 48 1.56 8.76 0.23
N GLU A 49 0.83 9.26 1.22
CA GLU A 49 1.03 8.94 2.62
C GLU A 49 0.81 7.45 2.89
N TYR A 50 -0.25 6.87 2.33
CA TYR A 50 -0.55 5.44 2.41
C TYR A 50 0.58 4.58 1.85
N LEU A 51 1.13 4.94 0.68
CA LEU A 51 2.22 4.19 0.06
C LEU A 51 3.49 4.24 0.93
N ILE A 52 3.80 5.38 1.53
CA ILE A 52 4.94 5.53 2.44
C ILE A 52 4.74 4.69 3.71
N ASP A 53 3.55 4.72 4.30
CA ASP A 53 3.23 3.92 5.48
C ASP A 53 3.30 2.42 5.17
N LEU A 54 2.80 1.98 4.01
CA LEU A 54 2.87 0.58 3.61
C LEU A 54 4.32 0.09 3.46
N ILE A 55 5.21 0.93 2.91
CA ILE A 55 6.65 0.62 2.85
C ILE A 55 7.24 0.53 4.26
N ALA A 56 6.91 1.49 5.14
CA ALA A 56 7.43 1.50 6.51
C ALA A 56 6.98 0.26 7.30
N ILE A 57 5.71 -0.12 7.23
CA ILE A 57 5.17 -1.35 7.83
C ILE A 57 5.87 -2.58 7.23
N SER A 58 6.06 -2.62 5.91
CA SER A 58 6.72 -3.76 5.25
C SER A 58 8.13 -4.00 5.75
N LEU A 59 8.88 -2.92 6.01
CA LEU A 59 10.22 -3.01 6.58
C LEU A 59 10.19 -3.41 8.05
N ALA A 60 9.27 -2.83 8.84
CA ALA A 60 9.14 -3.12 10.27
C ALA A 60 8.85 -4.60 10.55
N TYR A 61 8.04 -5.24 9.68
CA TYR A 61 7.67 -6.65 9.78
C TYR A 61 8.47 -7.58 8.85
N GLN A 62 9.56 -7.09 8.24
CA GLN A 62 10.45 -7.89 7.39
C GLN A 62 9.75 -8.57 6.19
N VAL A 63 8.68 -7.96 5.70
CA VAL A 63 8.05 -8.30 4.42
C VAL A 63 8.89 -7.78 3.26
N LEU A 64 9.54 -6.63 3.46
CA LEU A 64 10.58 -6.09 2.60
C LEU A 64 11.88 -5.95 3.38
N ASP A 65 13.00 -6.00 2.67
CA ASP A 65 14.28 -5.55 3.17
C ASP A 65 14.78 -4.28 2.43
N HIS A 66 15.91 -3.73 2.88
CA HIS A 66 16.49 -2.54 2.27
C HIS A 66 16.98 -2.76 0.82
N SER A 67 17.35 -4.00 0.46
CA SER A 67 17.78 -4.34 -0.89
C SER A 67 16.61 -4.38 -1.87
N ASP A 68 15.41 -4.74 -1.41
CA ASP A 68 14.17 -4.66 -2.18
C ASP A 68 13.85 -3.21 -2.58
N LEU A 69 14.12 -2.25 -1.70
CA LEU A 69 13.93 -0.82 -2.02
C LEU A 69 14.86 -0.35 -3.14
N ASN A 70 16.13 -0.79 -3.13
CA ASN A 70 17.07 -0.49 -4.21
C ASN A 70 16.63 -1.11 -5.54
N THR A 71 16.06 -2.32 -5.47
CA THR A 71 15.46 -2.98 -6.63
C THR A 71 14.25 -2.20 -7.14
N ALA A 72 13.38 -1.72 -6.25
CA ALA A 72 12.22 -0.90 -6.59
C ALA A 72 12.64 0.43 -7.25
N LEU A 73 13.66 1.11 -6.72
CA LEU A 73 14.22 2.33 -7.32
C LEU A 73 14.79 2.07 -8.71
N SER A 74 15.51 0.96 -8.88
CA SER A 74 16.05 0.56 -10.18
C SER A 74 14.94 0.30 -11.20
N LYS A 75 13.85 -0.36 -10.79
CA LYS A 75 12.64 -0.54 -11.62
C LYS A 75 11.96 0.79 -11.94
N ALA A 76 11.84 1.69 -10.96
CA ALA A 76 11.22 3.01 -11.15
C ALA A 76 11.93 3.82 -12.25
N ASN A 77 13.27 3.81 -12.25
CA ASN A 77 14.08 4.48 -13.27
C ASN A 77 13.94 3.87 -14.67
N ALA A 78 13.41 2.66 -14.81
CA ALA A 78 13.13 2.05 -16.11
C ALA A 78 11.80 2.51 -16.72
N PHE A 79 10.93 3.15 -15.93
CA PHE A 79 9.67 3.72 -16.41
C PHE A 79 9.79 5.18 -16.86
N THR A 80 10.93 5.83 -16.56
CA THR A 80 11.27 7.21 -16.93
C THR A 80 12.15 7.25 -18.17
#